data_AF-A0A8T6C2J8-F1
#
_entry.id   AF-A0A8T6C2J8-F1
#
_cell.length_a   1.000
_cell.length_b   1.000
_cell.length_c   1.000
_cell.angle_alpha   90.00
_cell.angle_beta   90.00
_cell.angle_gamma   90.00
#
_symmetry.space_group_name_H-M   'P 1'
#
loop_
_entity.id
_entity.type
_entity.pdbx_description
1 polymer ?
#
loop_
_entity_poly.entity_id
_entity_poly.type
_entity_poly.pdbx_seq_one_letter_code
_entity_poly.pdbx_strand_id
1 'polypeptide(L)' 'MDEGYAESWQELIEETEWENYGVASGNPKCVDCMVHSGYEASAVIDATTNLKAGLRSFVGSIR' A
#
# COMPACT_ATOMS: atom_id res chain seq x y z
N MET A 1 5.88 5.22 -13.03
CA MET A 1 5.22 6.28 -13.83
C MET A 1 5.10 5.94 -15.31
N ASP A 2 5.54 4.75 -15.75
CA ASP A 2 5.45 4.33 -17.15
C ASP A 2 4.97 2.87 -17.16
N GLU A 3 3.80 2.66 -16.55
CA GLU A 3 3.26 1.33 -16.19
C GLU A 3 1.95 1.03 -16.92
N GLY A 4 1.63 1.84 -17.94
CA GLY A 4 0.42 1.71 -18.74
C GLY A 4 -0.79 2.41 -18.16
N TYR A 5 -1.89 2.37 -18.92
CA TYR A 5 -3.22 2.84 -18.55
C TYR A 5 -4.21 1.75 -18.90
N ALA A 6 -5.19 1.52 -18.03
CA ALA A 6 -6.33 0.66 -18.32
C ALA A 6 -7.45 1.46 -19.00
N GLU A 7 -8.15 0.86 -19.96
CA GLU A 7 -9.28 1.48 -20.67
C GLU A 7 -10.57 1.42 -19.85
N SER A 8 -10.64 0.53 -18.86
CA SER A 8 -11.77 0.40 -17.95
C SER A 8 -11.36 0.10 -16.51
N TRP A 9 -12.28 0.33 -15.58
CA TRP A 9 -12.09 -0.04 -14.18
C TRP A 9 -11.96 -1.56 -13.99
N GLN A 10 -12.73 -2.34 -14.76
CA GLN A 10 -12.70 -3.79 -14.71
C GLN A 10 -11.32 -4.32 -15.10
N GLU A 11 -10.80 -3.86 -16.24
CA GLU A 11 -9.44 -4.18 -16.70
C GLU A 11 -8.39 -3.81 -15.65
N LEU A 12 -8.47 -2.61 -15.07
CA LEU A 12 -7.55 -2.19 -14.01
C LEU A 12 -7.53 -3.17 -12.83
N ILE A 13 -8.68 -3.68 -12.41
CA ILE A 13 -8.74 -4.56 -11.23
C ILE A 13 -8.34 -5.99 -11.56
N GLU A 14 -8.72 -6.48 -12.74
CA GLU A 14 -8.55 -7.88 -13.12
C GLU A 14 -7.18 -8.18 -13.76
N GLU A 15 -6.61 -7.24 -14.50
CA GLU A 15 -5.40 -7.46 -15.29
C GLU A 15 -4.12 -6.89 -14.64
N THR A 16 -4.25 -6.03 -13.63
CA THR A 16 -3.08 -5.51 -12.91
C THR A 16 -2.44 -6.59 -12.04
N GLU A 17 -1.15 -6.85 -12.24
CA GLU A 17 -0.32 -7.70 -11.37
C GLU A 17 -0.04 -7.00 -10.02
N TRP A 18 -1.04 -6.94 -9.15
CA TRP A 18 -1.02 -6.22 -7.87
C TRP A 18 0.12 -6.66 -6.92
N GLU A 19 0.62 -7.88 -7.07
CA GLU A 19 1.78 -8.41 -6.34
C GLU A 19 3.07 -7.62 -6.57
N ASN A 20 3.18 -6.91 -7.71
CA ASN A 20 4.34 -6.07 -8.04
C ASN A 20 4.27 -4.68 -7.37
N TYR A 21 3.22 -4.41 -6.59
CA TYR A 21 2.91 -3.13 -5.98
C TYR A 21 2.87 -3.20 -4.44
N GLY A 22 3.12 -2.06 -3.79
CA GLY A 22 3.12 -1.94 -2.33
C GLY A 22 4.42 -2.39 -1.65
N VAL A 23 4.42 -2.33 -0.32
CA VAL A 23 5.62 -2.51 0.52
C VAL A 23 6.22 -3.93 0.39
N ALA A 24 5.38 -4.95 0.27
CA ALA A 24 5.79 -6.35 0.20
C ALA A 24 6.21 -6.83 -1.20
N SER A 25 6.05 -6.00 -2.24
CA SER A 25 6.29 -6.38 -3.64
C SER A 25 7.76 -6.65 -4.00
N GLY A 26 8.71 -6.18 -3.18
CA GLY A 26 10.13 -6.17 -3.51
C GLY A 26 10.52 -5.21 -4.64
N ASN A 27 9.55 -4.49 -5.23
CA ASN A 27 9.79 -3.49 -6.26
C ASN A 27 10.36 -2.20 -5.61
N PRO A 28 11.62 -1.80 -5.90
CA PRO A 28 12.25 -0.66 -5.24
C PRO A 28 11.53 0.67 -5.51
N LYS A 29 10.68 0.74 -6.54
CA LYS A 29 9.84 1.92 -6.81
C LYS A 29 8.60 1.98 -5.91
N CYS A 30 8.20 0.86 -5.31
CA CYS A 30 6.96 0.68 -4.56
C CYS A 30 7.18 0.49 -3.06
N VAL A 31 8.34 -0.03 -2.62
CA VAL A 31 8.63 -0.33 -1.21
C VAL A 31 8.50 0.86 -0.26
N ASP A 32 8.90 2.06 -0.71
CA ASP A 32 8.81 3.32 0.02
C ASP A 32 7.84 4.31 -0.65
N CYS A 33 6.96 3.82 -1.52
CA CYS A 33 6.16 4.66 -2.37
C CYS A 33 5.00 5.31 -1.61
N MET A 34 5.02 6.64 -1.54
CA MET A 34 3.94 7.46 -0.96
C MET A 34 2.90 7.91 -2.00
N VAL A 35 2.77 7.22 -3.14
CA VAL A 35 1.77 7.57 -4.18
C VAL A 35 0.35 7.38 -3.67
N HIS A 36 0.12 6.38 -2.83
CA HIS A 36 -1.00 6.40 -1.90
C HIS A 36 -0.50 7.14 -0.66
N SER A 37 -1.27 8.02 -0.02
CA SER A 37 -0.92 8.73 1.22
C SER A 37 -0.56 7.77 2.37
N GLY A 38 0.59 7.09 2.26
CA GLY A 38 0.85 5.76 2.83
C GLY A 38 1.00 5.77 4.34
N TYR A 39 1.17 6.97 4.89
CA TYR A 39 1.19 7.24 6.32
C TYR A 39 0.44 8.55 6.57
N GLU A 40 -0.85 8.56 6.28
CA GLU A 40 -1.71 9.68 6.66
C GLU A 40 -1.57 9.94 8.16
N ALA A 41 -1.43 11.21 8.56
CA ALA A 41 -1.05 11.58 9.92
C ALA A 41 -2.02 11.00 10.97
N SER A 42 -3.33 10.93 10.65
CA SER A 42 -4.30 10.33 11.58
C SER A 42 -4.07 8.83 11.78
N ALA A 43 -3.72 8.08 10.72
CA ALA A 43 -3.40 6.65 10.80
C ALA A 43 -2.13 6.40 11.63
N VAL A 44 -1.11 7.25 11.49
CA VAL A 44 0.12 7.17 12.31
C VAL A 44 -0.18 7.46 13.78
N ILE A 45 -0.99 8.47 14.06
CA ILE A 45 -1.39 8.82 15.43
C ILE A 45 -2.21 7.68 16.05
N ASP A 46 -3.16 7.09 15.32
CA ASP A 46 -3.93 5.94 15.82
C ASP A 46 -3.01 4.74 16.09
N ALA A 47 -2.12 4.40 15.17
CA ALA A 47 -1.19 3.29 15.33
C ALA A 47 -0.21 3.46 16.52
N THR A 48 0.16 4.70 16.86
CA THR A 48 1.11 5.00 17.95
C THR A 48 0.46 5.21 19.31
N THR A 49 -0.81 5.64 19.34
CA THR A 49 -1.54 5.92 20.59
C THR A 49 -2.47 4.79 21.02
N ASN A 50 -2.87 3.91 20.09
CA ASN A 50 -3.75 2.78 20.35
C ASN A 50 -3.03 1.45 20.15
N LEU A 51 -2.81 0.70 21.24
CA LEU A 51 -2.11 -0.58 21.22
C LEU A 51 -2.73 -1.61 20.26
N LYS A 52 -4.07 -1.62 20.12
CA LYS A 52 -4.75 -2.53 19.17
C LYS A 52 -4.58 -2.09 17.72
N ALA A 53 -4.51 -0.78 17.46
CA ALA A 53 -4.22 -0.26 16.13
C ALA A 53 -2.75 -0.48 15.76
N GLY A 54 -1.83 -0.27 16.70
CA GLY A 54 -0.41 -0.57 16.55
C GLY A 54 -0.14 -2.04 16.26
N LEU A 55 -0.77 -2.96 17.01
CA LEU A 55 -0.64 -4.40 16.74
C LEU A 55 -1.17 -4.78 15.35
N ARG A 56 -2.31 -4.21 14.94
CA ARG A 56 -2.87 -4.43 13.58
C ARG A 56 -1.95 -3.90 12.49
N SER A 57 -1.36 -2.72 12.68
CA SER A 57 -0.42 -2.10 11.75
C SER A 57 0.86 -2.92 11.62
N PHE A 58 1.38 -3.43 12.73
CA PHE A 58 2.55 -4.30 12.76
C PHE A 58 2.30 -5.62 12.02
N VAL A 59 1.17 -6.29 12.28
CA VAL A 59 0.79 -7.53 11.59
C VAL A 59 0.57 -7.28 10.09
N GLY A 60 -0.06 -6.15 9.73
CA GLY A 60 -0.28 -5.76 8.34
C GLY A 60 0.98 -5.40 7.57
N SER A 61 2.05 -4.98 8.25
CA SER A 61 3.34 -4.64 7.63
C SER A 61 4.26 -5.86 7.39
N ILE A 62 3.90 -7.03 7.93
CA ILE A 62 4.68 -8.28 7.80
C ILE A 62 4.11 -9.19 6.68
N ARG A 63 2.96 -8.82 6.11
CA ARG A 63 2.28 -9.53 5.03
C ARG A 63 2.40 -8.76 3.73
#